data_AF-A0A133VQL4-F1
#
_entry.id   AF-A0A133VQL4-F1
#
_cell.length_a   1.000
_cell.length_b   1.000
_cell.length_c   1.000
_cell.angle_alpha   90.00
_cell.angle_beta   90.00
_cell.angle_gamma   90.00
#
_symmetry.space_group_name_H-M   'P 1'
#
loop_
_entity.id
_entity.type
_entity.pdbx_description
1 polymer ?
#
loop_
_entity_poly.entity_id
_entity_poly.type
_entity_poly.pdbx_seq_one_letter_code
_entity_poly.pdbx_strand_id
1 'polypeptide(L)'
;MKAKEYVEQFSQILQIVNEKSWSENVNKTEVALAILRELGKDRRMEIMRKEREQAKEQPATEKQKQYMDDLDIVYSENITKEEASEEIERALSGKSK
;
A
#
# COMPACT_ATOMS: atom_id res chain seq x y z
N MET A 1 3.91 16.67 -19.85
CA MET A 1 2.50 16.33 -19.55
C MET A 1 2.18 16.31 -18.05
N LYS A 2 2.99 15.70 -17.16
CA LYS A 2 2.73 15.67 -15.70
C LYS A 2 2.51 17.02 -15.01
N ALA A 3 3.26 18.06 -15.39
CA ALA A 3 3.13 19.38 -14.75
C ALA A 3 1.74 20.01 -14.96
N LYS A 4 1.15 19.83 -16.15
CA LYS A 4 -0.19 20.35 -16.47
C LYS A 4 -1.27 19.71 -15.59
N GLU A 5 -1.20 18.39 -15.39
CA GLU A 5 -2.11 17.65 -14.53
C GLU A 5 -2.04 18.13 -13.06
N TYR A 6 -0.83 18.40 -12.55
CA TYR A 6 -0.69 18.93 -11.19
C TYR A 6 -1.23 20.36 -11.05
N VAL A 7 -1.05 21.20 -12.08
CA VAL A 7 -1.63 22.55 -12.12
C VAL A 7 -3.16 22.50 -12.16
N GLU A 8 -3.73 21.60 -12.96
CA GLU A 8 -5.18 21.39 -13.01
C GLU A 8 -5.73 20.89 -11.66
N GLN A 9 -5.11 19.88 -11.05
CA GLN A 9 -5.50 19.39 -9.73
C GLN A 9 -5.39 20.48 -8.66
N PHE A 10 -4.28 21.23 -8.65
CA PHE A 10 -4.12 22.36 -7.74
C PHE A 10 -5.23 23.39 -7.92
N SER A 11 -5.58 23.72 -9.16
CA SER A 11 -6.60 24.72 -9.48
C SER A 11 -7.98 24.28 -8.99
N GLN A 12 -8.33 23.00 -9.18
CA GLN A 12 -9.57 22.41 -8.69
C GLN A 12 -9.63 22.41 -7.15
N ILE A 13 -8.55 22.01 -6.49
CA ILE A 13 -8.48 22.02 -5.02
C ILE A 13 -8.63 23.45 -4.49
N LEU A 14 -7.91 24.41 -5.09
CA LEU A 14 -7.98 25.81 -4.69
C LEU A 14 -9.39 26.37 -4.87
N GLN A 15 -10.09 26.02 -5.94
CA GLN A 15 -11.50 26.37 -6.13
C GLN A 15 -12.37 25.84 -4.98
N ILE A 16 -12.26 24.55 -4.64
CA ILE A 16 -13.03 23.92 -3.55
C ILE A 16 -12.74 24.61 -2.21
N VAL A 17 -11.46 24.86 -1.92
CA VAL A 17 -11.03 25.56 -0.70
C VAL A 17 -11.59 26.99 -0.66
N ASN A 18 -11.67 27.66 -1.81
CA ASN A 18 -12.21 29.01 -1.92
C ASN A 18 -13.72 29.06 -1.66
N GLU A 19 -14.49 28.09 -2.15
CA GLU A 19 -15.94 27.99 -1.99
C GLU A 19 -16.38 27.65 -0.55
N LYS A 20 -15.47 27.11 0.26
CA LYS A 20 -15.75 26.82 1.68
C LYS A 20 -15.71 28.09 2.53
N SER A 21 -16.62 28.16 3.51
CA SER A 21 -16.58 29.16 4.58
C SER A 21 -15.58 28.71 5.65
N TRP A 22 -14.67 29.61 6.02
CA TRP A 22 -13.63 29.34 7.02
C TRP A 22 -13.87 30.26 8.22
N SER A 23 -13.78 29.70 9.42
CA SER A 23 -13.92 30.45 10.67
C SER A 23 -12.76 31.41 10.92
N GLU A 24 -11.62 31.19 10.25
CA GLU A 24 -10.39 31.94 10.42
C GLU A 24 -9.87 32.47 9.09
N ASN A 25 -9.02 33.50 9.15
CA ASN A 25 -8.30 33.99 7.98
C ASN A 25 -7.18 33.01 7.62
N VAL A 26 -7.53 31.99 6.83
CA VAL A 26 -6.63 30.90 6.44
C VAL A 26 -5.97 31.20 5.09
N ASN A 27 -4.68 30.87 4.99
CA ASN A 27 -3.97 30.89 3.71
C ASN A 27 -4.46 29.73 2.81
N LYS A 28 -5.49 30.00 2.01
CA LYS A 28 -6.15 29.02 1.14
C LYS A 28 -5.20 28.39 0.12
N THR A 29 -4.18 29.11 -0.34
CA THR A 29 -3.14 28.59 -1.24
C THR A 29 -2.31 27.52 -0.54
N GLU A 30 -1.90 27.77 0.71
CA GLU A 30 -1.13 26.82 1.50
C GLU A 30 -1.95 25.56 1.83
N VAL A 31 -3.22 25.74 2.18
CA VAL A 31 -4.16 24.61 2.38
C VAL A 31 -4.29 23.78 1.11
N ALA A 32 -4.49 24.42 -0.05
CA ALA A 32 -4.61 23.71 -1.32
C ALA A 32 -3.32 22.94 -1.67
N LEU A 33 -2.14 23.52 -1.40
CA LEU A 33 -0.86 22.83 -1.56
C LEU A 33 -0.72 21.63 -0.62
N ALA A 34 -1.15 21.76 0.64
CA ALA A 34 -1.12 20.68 1.61
C ALA A 34 -2.01 19.52 1.16
N ILE A 35 -3.25 19.80 0.74
CA ILE A 35 -4.17 18.78 0.21
C ILE A 35 -3.58 18.08 -1.01
N LEU A 36 -3.01 18.82 -1.97
CA LEU A 36 -2.40 18.22 -3.16
C LEU A 36 -1.27 17.24 -2.80
N ARG A 37 -0.46 17.58 -1.78
CA ARG A 37 0.61 16.70 -1.29
C ARG A 37 0.06 15.44 -0.64
N GLU A 38 -0.98 15.55 0.19
CA GLU A 38 -1.62 14.39 0.81
C GLU A 38 -2.26 13.47 -0.23
N LEU A 39 -2.98 14.01 -1.22
CA LEU A 39 -3.52 13.22 -2.33
C LEU A 39 -2.42 12.45 -3.09
N GLY A 40 -1.26 13.09 -3.28
CA GLY A 40 -0.08 12.45 -3.86
C GLY A 40 0.48 11.31 -2.99
N LYS A 41 0.46 11.47 -1.66
CA LYS A 41 0.86 10.40 -0.72
C LYS A 41 -0.14 9.25 -0.74
N ASP A 42 -1.43 9.55 -0.65
CA ASP A 42 -2.50 8.54 -0.67
C ASP A 42 -2.44 7.69 -1.93
N ARG A 43 -2.26 8.33 -3.10
CA ARG A 43 -2.10 7.62 -4.37
C ARG A 43 -0.88 6.67 -4.34
N ARG A 44 0.25 7.12 -3.80
CA ARG A 44 1.44 6.26 -3.69
C ARG A 44 1.22 5.10 -2.73
N MET A 45 0.57 5.35 -1.59
CA MET A 45 0.22 4.31 -0.63
C MET A 45 -0.72 3.28 -1.25
N GLU A 46 -1.69 3.71 -2.05
CA GLU A 46 -2.61 2.82 -2.75
C GLU A 46 -1.88 1.94 -3.78
N ILE A 47 -0.96 2.52 -4.56
CA ILE A 47 -0.13 1.76 -5.50
C ILE A 47 0.70 0.72 -4.76
N MET A 48 1.40 1.11 -3.70
CA MET A 48 2.21 0.18 -2.90
C MET A 48 1.36 -0.92 -2.25
N ARG A 49 0.14 -0.60 -1.80
CA ARG A 49 -0.79 -1.58 -1.26
C ARG A 49 -1.17 -2.61 -2.32
N LYS A 50 -1.58 -2.15 -3.50
CA LYS A 50 -1.92 -3.04 -4.62
C LYS A 50 -0.75 -3.91 -5.06
N GLU A 51 0.45 -3.35 -5.13
CA GLU A 51 1.66 -4.12 -5.46
C GLU A 51 1.93 -5.21 -4.41
N ARG A 52 1.71 -4.92 -3.12
CA ARG A 52 1.84 -5.91 -2.04
C ARG A 52 0.76 -6.99 -2.10
N GLU A 53 -0.49 -6.60 -2.35
CA GLU A 53 -1.61 -7.55 -2.52
C GLU A 53 -1.36 -8.49 -3.69
N GLN A 54 -0.94 -7.96 -4.84
CA GLN A 54 -0.56 -8.77 -6.00
C GLN A 54 0.64 -9.68 -5.70
N ALA A 55 1.61 -9.21 -4.91
CA ALA A 55 2.75 -10.02 -4.53
C ALA A 55 2.40 -11.15 -3.56
N LYS A 56 1.35 -11.00 -2.74
CA LYS A 56 0.85 -12.04 -1.83
C LYS A 56 0.22 -13.20 -2.58
N GLU A 57 -0.58 -12.90 -3.62
CA GLU A 57 -1.23 -13.90 -4.48
C GLU A 57 -0.26 -14.62 -5.42
N GLN A 58 1.01 -14.20 -5.50
CA GLN A 58 2.00 -14.91 -6.30
C GLN A 58 2.31 -16.29 -5.69
N PRO A 59 2.68 -17.28 -6.52
CA PRO A 59 3.18 -18.56 -6.05
C PRO A 59 4.36 -18.39 -5.09
N ALA A 60 4.41 -19.25 -4.07
CA ALA A 60 5.50 -19.31 -3.12
C ALA A 60 6.84 -19.45 -3.84
N THR A 61 7.85 -18.72 -3.34
CA THR A 61 9.20 -18.82 -3.89
C THR A 61 9.80 -20.20 -3.60
N GLU A 62 10.74 -20.65 -4.44
CA GLU A 62 11.48 -21.91 -4.20
C GLU A 62 12.14 -21.95 -2.82
N LYS A 63 12.63 -20.80 -2.33
CA LYS A 63 13.21 -20.71 -0.97
C LYS A 63 12.18 -20.93 0.12
N GLN A 64 10.95 -20.42 -0.06
CA GLN A 64 9.86 -20.67 0.91
C GLN A 64 9.46 -22.15 0.88
N LYS A 65 9.31 -22.74 -0.31
CA LYS A 65 8.99 -24.18 -0.45
C LYS A 65 10.05 -25.06 0.19
N GLN A 66 11.34 -24.81 -0.11
CA GLN A 66 12.45 -25.51 0.53
C GLN A 66 12.43 -25.38 2.05
N TYR A 67 12.14 -24.19 2.58
CA TYR A 67 12.07 -24.00 4.02
C TYR A 67 10.86 -24.70 4.65
N MET A 68 9.74 -24.82 3.92
CA MET A 68 8.61 -25.64 4.34
C MET A 68 8.96 -27.12 4.34
N ASP A 69 9.71 -27.61 3.34
CA ASP A 69 10.23 -28.98 3.30
C ASP A 69 11.16 -29.25 4.50
N ASP A 70 12.07 -28.34 4.81
CA ASP A 70 12.98 -28.43 5.98
C ASP A 70 12.21 -28.47 7.32
N LEU A 71 11.00 -27.93 7.34
CA LEU A 71 10.11 -27.92 8.49
C LEU A 71 9.11 -29.10 8.50
N ASP A 72 9.20 -30.01 7.54
CA ASP A 72 8.26 -31.12 7.30
C ASP A 72 6.79 -30.65 7.14
N ILE A 73 6.59 -29.46 6.55
CA ILE A 73 5.26 -28.89 6.28
C ILE A 73 4.76 -29.40 4.93
N VAL A 74 3.58 -30.02 4.91
CA VAL A 74 2.92 -30.41 3.65
C VAL A 74 2.16 -29.21 3.07
N TYR A 75 2.39 -28.89 1.80
CA TYR A 75 1.75 -27.78 1.11
C TYR A 75 1.22 -28.15 -0.28
N SER A 76 0.32 -27.30 -0.80
CA SER A 76 -0.20 -27.40 -2.16
C SER A 76 0.85 -26.96 -3.19
N GLU A 77 0.91 -27.58 -4.37
CA GLU A 77 1.80 -27.15 -5.46
C GLU A 77 1.62 -25.68 -5.86
N ASN A 78 0.39 -25.17 -5.70
CA ASN A 78 -0.02 -23.81 -6.01
C ASN A 78 -0.02 -22.88 -4.78
N ILE A 79 0.60 -23.28 -3.67
CA ILE A 79 0.66 -22.44 -2.46
C ILE A 79 1.24 -21.07 -2.78
N THR A 80 0.59 -20.03 -2.26
CA THR A 80 0.98 -18.64 -2.46
C THR A 80 2.08 -18.21 -1.48
N LYS A 81 2.75 -17.08 -1.75
CA LYS A 81 3.79 -16.54 -0.86
C LYS A 81 3.24 -16.21 0.53
N GLU A 82 2.00 -15.75 0.61
CA GLU A 82 1.35 -15.43 1.89
C GLU A 82 1.06 -16.71 2.68
N GLU A 83 0.37 -17.68 2.08
CA GLU A 83 0.07 -18.97 2.71
C GLU A 83 1.34 -19.68 3.18
N ALA A 84 2.40 -19.71 2.35
CA ALA A 84 3.68 -20.30 2.74
C ALA A 84 4.29 -19.60 3.95
N SER A 85 4.23 -18.27 4.01
CA SER A 85 4.76 -17.50 5.15
C SER A 85 3.97 -17.76 6.42
N GLU A 86 2.65 -17.85 6.33
CA GLU A 86 1.77 -18.16 7.47
C GLU A 86 2.02 -19.56 8.03
N GLU A 87 2.18 -20.57 7.17
CA GLU A 87 2.47 -21.93 7.61
C GLU A 87 3.86 -22.05 8.25
N ILE A 88 4.86 -21.37 7.69
CA ILE A 88 6.19 -21.26 8.30
C ILE A 88 6.11 -20.63 9.69
N GLU A 89 5.42 -19.49 9.82
CA GLU A 89 5.28 -18.79 11.11
C GLU A 89 4.52 -19.64 12.14
N ARG A 90 3.46 -20.33 11.72
CA ARG A 90 2.71 -21.27 12.56
C ARG A 90 3.60 -22.41 13.06
N ALA A 91 4.43 -22.99 12.19
CA ALA A 91 5.36 -24.05 12.58
C ALA A 91 6.41 -23.56 13.57
N LEU A 92 6.95 -22.35 13.37
CA LEU A 92 7.97 -21.76 14.25
C LEU A 92 7.42 -21.35 15.63
N SER A 93 6.22 -20.77 15.66
CA SER A 93 5.55 -20.40 16.91
C SER A 93 5.10 -21.64 17.70
N GLY A 94 4.71 -22.72 17.02
CA GLY A 94 4.39 -24.02 17.63
C GLY A 94 5.60 -24.75 18.23
N LYS A 95 6.80 -24.56 17.69
CA LYS A 95 8.06 -25.17 18.18
C LYS A 95 8.67 -24.47 19.40
N SER A 96 8.09 -23.36 19.89
CA SER A 96 8.59 -22.61 21.06
C SER A 96 8.03 -23.08 22.41
N LYS A 97 7.69 -24.36 22.57
CA LYS A 97 7.29 -24.96 23.86
C LYS A 97 8.11 -26.20 24.18
#